data_AF-A0A150GJ05-F1
#
_entry.id   AF-A0A150GJ05-F1
#
_cell.length_a   1.000
_cell.length_b   1.000
_cell.length_c   1.000
_cell.angle_alpha   90.00
_cell.angle_beta   90.00
_cell.angle_gamma   90.00
#
_symmetry.space_group_name_H-M   'P 1'
#
loop_
_entity.id
_entity.type
_entity.pdbx_description
1 polymer ?
#
loop_
_entity_poly.entity_id
_entity_poly.type
_entity_poly.pdbx_seq_one_letter_code
_entity_poly.pdbx_strand_id
1 'polypeptide(L)'
;MMPSITGAYTNLIGGPDGVPKVLLGVNGQPVLNHWLAAVKQCGRLLPLEEKVFILCNEYNADDVRAWAADARLSAGGFPLDNILTNGAEDSLGLAADVSAFLAAAPPAVAGGSLLVAEADCLCGPGFSVARLVEHAVVRGKDTLMYMAAPQGMALEGQAVVVLEEPATAATTASQRVAGLDAEPSGVADGSALTAVLAPVAVLRPEALGRARAAAEAAPAALQGMGGLLAALQPGNVAHSPFYAMPVDAFFRLSDLYNVTLTSNFYAYYAAEKSGVKGDAAKALEAARRLAALHEARTLAGGSAAAGVRLMAEAEAARAPEPTVDAELRGLFRSFWDGWLRGDRHHDLAAMANRGITGAHVLMGGSGSGVGHASNGATVTGTMPLRFADPTTRRHTAKPQHAVFTTTNNVYGQKPPGSVEMPLTYNPATQHFTKSFPVAAPVSSGLVTAVTKSKVHKSLDDY
;
A
#
# COMPACT_ATOMS: atom_id res chain seq x y z
N MET A 1 -4.00 -5.28 -28.92
CA MET A 1 -5.24 -4.85 -28.26
C MET A 1 -5.29 -5.51 -26.89
N MET A 2 -4.68 -4.85 -25.91
CA MET A 2 -4.84 -5.22 -24.50
C MET A 2 -6.25 -4.79 -24.07
N PRO A 3 -6.99 -5.60 -23.29
CA PRO A 3 -8.29 -5.19 -22.80
C PRO A 3 -8.12 -3.97 -21.89
N SER A 4 -8.95 -2.95 -22.12
CA SER A 4 -9.02 -1.76 -21.26
C SER A 4 -9.25 -2.19 -19.82
N ILE A 5 -8.38 -1.74 -18.91
CA ILE A 5 -8.49 -1.95 -17.47
C ILE A 5 -9.57 -1.01 -16.93
N THR A 6 -10.82 -1.25 -17.29
CA THR A 6 -11.99 -0.74 -16.56
C THR A 6 -12.22 -1.69 -15.38
N GLY A 7 -11.53 -1.44 -14.25
CA GLY A 7 -11.66 -2.26 -13.03
C GLY A 7 -10.67 -2.01 -11.89
N ALA A 8 -9.97 -0.86 -11.86
CA ALA A 8 -8.89 -0.62 -10.89
C ALA A 8 -9.35 -0.37 -9.43
N TYR A 9 -10.65 -0.18 -9.18
CA TYR A 9 -11.18 -0.07 -7.82
C TYR A 9 -11.58 -1.41 -7.19
N THR A 10 -11.88 -2.41 -8.01
CA THR A 10 -12.53 -3.68 -7.60
C THR A 10 -11.56 -4.81 -7.32
N ASN A 11 -10.29 -4.77 -7.73
CA ASN A 11 -9.43 -5.97 -7.71
C ASN A 11 -8.55 -6.19 -6.46
N LEU A 12 -8.83 -5.48 -5.36
CA LEU A 12 -8.56 -6.01 -4.01
C LEU A 12 -9.85 -6.48 -3.32
N ILE A 13 -10.98 -6.47 -4.02
CA ILE A 13 -12.24 -7.08 -3.60
C ILE A 13 -12.20 -8.53 -4.10
N GLY A 14 -12.20 -9.50 -3.19
CA GLY A 14 -12.39 -10.91 -3.52
C GLY A 14 -11.23 -11.87 -3.27
N GLY A 15 -10.40 -11.66 -2.23
CA GLY A 15 -10.04 -12.82 -1.43
C GLY A 15 -11.32 -13.37 -0.76
N PRO A 16 -11.45 -14.67 -0.48
CA PRO A 16 -12.68 -15.28 0.04
C PRO A 16 -13.26 -14.67 1.34
N ASP A 17 -12.58 -13.68 1.95
CA ASP A 17 -12.93 -13.05 3.24
C ASP A 17 -13.08 -11.51 3.22
N GLY A 18 -13.01 -10.82 2.05
CA GLY A 18 -13.59 -9.47 1.82
C GLY A 18 -13.28 -8.29 2.79
N VAL A 19 -12.00 -7.92 3.03
CA VAL A 19 -11.64 -6.78 3.92
C VAL A 19 -11.39 -5.48 3.13
N PRO A 20 -11.92 -4.30 3.55
CA PRO A 20 -11.67 -3.00 2.90
C PRO A 20 -10.17 -2.61 2.89
N LYS A 21 -9.70 -1.99 1.79
CA LYS A 21 -8.29 -1.55 1.62
C LYS A 21 -7.76 -0.71 2.79
N VAL A 22 -8.61 0.18 3.30
CA VAL A 22 -8.29 1.12 4.39
C VAL A 22 -8.09 0.41 5.75
N LEU A 23 -8.53 -0.84 5.87
CA LEU A 23 -8.37 -1.67 7.06
C LEU A 23 -7.23 -2.69 6.93
N LEU A 24 -6.51 -2.70 5.80
CA LEU A 24 -5.36 -3.58 5.62
C LEU A 24 -4.24 -3.24 6.62
N GLY A 25 -3.60 -4.28 7.14
CA GLY A 25 -2.54 -4.16 8.14
C GLY A 25 -1.22 -3.73 7.50
N VAL A 26 -0.84 -2.47 7.69
CA VAL A 26 0.50 -1.96 7.38
C VAL A 26 1.28 -1.86 8.69
N ASN A 27 2.37 -2.64 8.79
CA ASN A 27 3.17 -2.76 10.00
C ASN A 27 2.35 -3.10 11.27
N GLY A 28 1.38 -4.01 11.12
CA GLY A 28 0.54 -4.48 12.23
C GLY A 28 -0.59 -3.53 12.64
N GLN A 29 -0.83 -2.44 11.91
CA GLN A 29 -1.93 -1.50 12.17
C GLN A 29 -2.74 -1.21 10.89
N PRO A 30 -4.06 -1.02 10.98
CA PRO A 30 -4.88 -0.54 9.87
C PRO A 30 -4.36 0.76 9.25
N VAL A 31 -4.50 0.92 7.93
CA VAL A 31 -4.11 2.16 7.21
C VAL A 31 -4.77 3.40 7.83
N LEU A 32 -6.05 3.30 8.21
CA LEU A 32 -6.76 4.39 8.88
C LEU A 32 -6.10 4.85 10.19
N ASN A 33 -5.43 3.97 10.94
CA ASN A 33 -4.75 4.35 12.17
C ASN A 33 -3.56 5.28 11.90
N HIS A 34 -2.84 5.05 10.80
CA HIS A 34 -1.73 5.90 10.40
C HIS A 34 -2.23 7.30 9.99
N TRP A 35 -3.34 7.37 9.25
CA TRP A 35 -3.99 8.64 8.92
C TRP A 35 -4.52 9.37 10.16
N LEU A 36 -5.17 8.65 11.09
CA LEU A 36 -5.61 9.22 12.36
C LEU A 36 -4.44 9.78 13.18
N ALA A 37 -3.31 9.07 13.22
CA ALA A 37 -2.11 9.55 13.90
C ALA A 37 -1.58 10.85 13.27
N ALA A 38 -1.59 10.96 11.93
CA ALA A 38 -1.19 12.18 11.23
C ALA A 38 -2.16 13.35 11.48
N VAL A 39 -3.47 13.08 11.50
CA VAL A 39 -4.52 14.07 11.74
C VAL A 39 -4.51 14.56 13.19
N LYS A 40 -4.35 13.68 14.18
CA LYS A 40 -4.29 14.02 15.61
C LYS A 40 -3.13 14.97 15.96
N GLN A 41 -2.09 15.03 15.14
CA GLN A 41 -0.98 15.99 15.30
C GLN A 41 -1.33 17.41 14.85
N CYS A 42 -2.44 17.59 14.12
CA CYS A 42 -2.88 18.91 13.67
C CYS A 42 -3.99 19.46 14.57
N GLY A 43 -3.63 20.43 15.43
CA GLY A 43 -4.59 21.04 16.37
C GLY A 43 -5.81 21.70 15.70
N ARG A 44 -5.70 22.14 14.44
CA ARG A 44 -6.84 22.72 13.70
C ARG A 44 -7.91 21.71 13.33
N LEU A 45 -7.54 20.43 13.20
CA LEU A 45 -8.45 19.32 12.89
C LEU A 45 -9.03 18.66 14.16
N LEU A 46 -8.74 19.22 15.33
CA LEU A 46 -9.34 18.80 16.60
C LEU A 46 -10.45 19.80 17.02
N PRO A 47 -11.53 19.34 17.69
CA PRO A 47 -11.84 17.94 18.04
C PRO A 47 -12.24 17.08 16.83
N LEU A 48 -12.01 15.76 16.89
CA LEU A 48 -12.23 14.85 15.76
C LEU A 48 -13.72 14.72 15.42
N GLU A 49 -14.55 14.73 16.47
CA GLU A 49 -16.01 14.63 16.45
C GLU A 49 -16.65 15.70 15.58
N GLU A 50 -16.03 16.87 15.46
CA GLU A 50 -16.60 18.00 14.73
C GLU A 50 -16.02 18.17 13.31
N LYS A 51 -14.81 17.66 13.05
CA LYS A 51 -13.99 18.13 11.91
C LYS A 51 -13.46 17.03 11.00
N VAL A 52 -13.47 15.77 11.44
CA VAL A 52 -12.83 14.67 10.70
C VAL A 52 -13.87 13.64 10.34
N PHE A 53 -13.95 13.33 9.04
CA PHE A 53 -14.96 12.42 8.48
C PHE A 53 -14.29 11.36 7.61
N ILE A 54 -14.90 10.18 7.58
CA ILE A 54 -14.53 9.09 6.67
C ILE A 54 -15.71 8.88 5.74
N LEU A 55 -15.48 9.03 4.44
CA LEU A 55 -16.47 8.70 3.42
C LEU A 55 -16.12 7.34 2.81
N CYS A 56 -17.10 6.46 2.70
CA CYS A 56 -16.96 5.14 2.09
C CYS A 56 -18.17 4.79 1.22
N ASN A 57 -18.08 3.69 0.47
CA ASN A 57 -19.24 3.11 -0.22
C ASN A 57 -20.10 2.30 0.76
N GLU A 58 -21.32 1.96 0.36
CA GLU A 58 -22.25 1.17 1.18
C GLU A 58 -21.66 -0.20 1.55
N TYR A 59 -20.87 -0.80 0.65
CA TYR A 59 -20.27 -2.12 0.86
C TYR A 59 -19.25 -2.14 2.03
N ASN A 60 -18.46 -1.09 2.19
CA ASN A 60 -17.40 -1.03 3.22
C ASN A 60 -17.88 -0.39 4.54
N ALA A 61 -19.07 0.19 4.57
CA ALA A 61 -19.51 1.04 5.68
C ALA A 61 -19.57 0.31 7.02
N ASP A 62 -20.08 -0.94 7.02
CA ASP A 62 -20.21 -1.73 8.25
C ASP A 62 -18.86 -2.14 8.84
N ASP A 63 -17.89 -2.49 7.99
CA ASP A 63 -16.54 -2.84 8.41
C ASP A 63 -15.82 -1.63 9.02
N VAL A 64 -15.96 -0.45 8.39
CA VAL A 64 -15.38 0.80 8.89
C VAL A 64 -16.04 1.21 10.21
N ARG A 65 -17.36 1.06 10.36
CA ARG A 65 -18.06 1.30 11.63
C ARG A 65 -17.63 0.33 12.73
N ALA A 66 -17.43 -0.95 12.39
CA ALA A 66 -16.93 -1.94 13.34
C ALA A 66 -15.52 -1.58 13.84
N TRP A 67 -14.62 -1.18 12.92
CA TRP A 67 -13.29 -0.68 13.29
C TRP A 67 -13.36 0.55 14.20
N ALA A 68 -14.23 1.52 13.89
CA ALA A 68 -14.36 2.75 14.66
C ALA A 68 -14.94 2.53 16.06
N ALA A 69 -15.88 1.58 16.22
CA ALA A 69 -16.47 1.23 17.50
C ALA A 69 -15.49 0.52 18.45
N ASP A 70 -14.52 -0.22 17.91
CA ASP A 70 -13.50 -0.89 18.73
C ASP A 70 -12.30 0.02 18.98
N ALA A 71 -12.23 0.58 20.19
CA ALA A 71 -11.14 1.45 20.61
C ALA A 71 -9.75 0.78 20.56
N ARG A 72 -9.67 -0.56 20.59
CA ARG A 72 -8.41 -1.31 20.45
C ARG A 72 -7.93 -1.29 19.01
N LEU A 73 -8.85 -1.36 18.04
CA LEU A 73 -8.54 -1.37 16.62
C LEU A 73 -8.31 0.04 16.06
N SER A 74 -9.06 1.04 16.53
CA SER A 74 -9.01 2.44 16.06
C SER A 74 -8.09 3.36 16.86
N ALA A 75 -7.19 2.80 17.67
CA ALA A 75 -6.24 3.56 18.50
C ALA A 75 -6.93 4.64 19.36
N GLY A 76 -7.99 4.24 20.06
CA GLY A 76 -8.75 5.09 21.00
C GLY A 76 -10.19 5.42 20.58
N GLY A 77 -10.72 4.84 19.51
CA GLY A 77 -12.08 5.10 19.01
C GLY A 77 -12.09 6.10 17.85
N PHE A 78 -13.14 6.03 17.03
CA PHE A 78 -13.49 7.07 16.06
C PHE A 78 -15.01 7.38 16.12
N PRO A 79 -15.43 8.64 15.96
CA PRO A 79 -16.84 9.01 16.05
C PRO A 79 -17.67 8.33 14.96
N LEU A 80 -18.66 7.52 15.35
CA LEU A 80 -19.47 6.73 14.41
C LEU A 80 -20.30 7.62 13.47
N ASP A 81 -20.80 8.75 13.96
CA ASP A 81 -21.57 9.72 13.17
C ASP A 81 -20.74 10.39 12.07
N ASN A 82 -19.41 10.28 12.16
CA ASN A 82 -18.49 10.84 11.17
C ASN A 82 -18.11 9.83 10.07
N ILE A 83 -18.73 8.65 10.06
CA ILE A 83 -18.59 7.64 9.01
C ILE A 83 -19.78 7.77 8.06
N LEU A 84 -19.53 8.44 6.94
CA LEU A 84 -20.52 8.76 5.93
C LEU A 84 -20.44 7.77 4.77
N THR A 85 -21.57 7.58 4.09
CA THR A 85 -21.63 6.79 2.85
C THR A 85 -21.84 7.72 1.65
N ASN A 86 -21.28 7.35 0.51
CA ASN A 86 -21.53 8.04 -0.76
C ASN A 86 -22.86 7.59 -1.42
N GLY A 87 -23.59 6.65 -0.81
CA GLY A 87 -24.86 6.11 -1.31
C GLY A 87 -24.73 5.13 -2.49
N ALA A 88 -23.51 4.75 -2.88
CA ALA A 88 -23.25 3.81 -3.96
C ALA A 88 -22.64 2.50 -3.41
N GLU A 89 -22.83 1.41 -4.15
CA GLU A 89 -22.22 0.11 -3.82
C GLU A 89 -20.72 0.07 -4.17
N ASP A 90 -20.30 0.86 -5.17
CA ASP A 90 -18.92 0.93 -5.67
C ASP A 90 -18.40 2.38 -5.70
N SER A 91 -17.13 2.56 -6.10
CA SER A 91 -16.51 3.87 -6.24
C SER A 91 -17.20 4.73 -7.30
N LEU A 92 -17.46 6.00 -6.93
CA LEU A 92 -17.97 7.03 -7.84
C LEU A 92 -16.85 7.87 -8.47
N GLY A 93 -15.59 7.64 -8.07
CA GLY A 93 -14.46 8.54 -8.31
C GLY A 93 -14.37 9.68 -7.30
N LEU A 94 -13.17 10.22 -7.09
CA LEU A 94 -12.89 11.14 -5.98
C LEU A 94 -13.70 12.44 -6.07
N ALA A 95 -13.92 12.98 -7.27
CA ALA A 95 -14.70 14.20 -7.45
C ALA A 95 -16.17 14.02 -7.03
N ALA A 96 -16.76 12.87 -7.39
CA ALA A 96 -18.13 12.53 -7.00
C ALA A 96 -18.23 12.21 -5.51
N ASP A 97 -17.22 11.55 -4.94
CA ASP A 97 -17.12 11.32 -3.49
C ASP A 97 -17.03 12.64 -2.71
N VAL A 98 -16.22 13.60 -3.17
CA VAL A 98 -16.19 14.96 -2.58
C VAL A 98 -17.55 15.65 -2.71
N SER A 99 -18.24 15.50 -3.84
CA SER A 99 -19.59 16.05 -4.04
C SER A 99 -20.60 15.42 -3.06
N ALA A 100 -20.58 14.10 -2.90
CA ALA A 100 -21.42 13.37 -1.96
C ALA A 100 -21.14 13.80 -0.51
N PHE A 101 -19.86 13.95 -0.15
CA PHE A 101 -19.48 14.52 1.15
C PHE A 101 -20.08 15.91 1.34
N LEU A 102 -19.92 16.84 0.39
CA LEU A 102 -20.44 18.20 0.50
C LEU A 102 -21.98 18.25 0.63
N ALA A 103 -22.69 17.24 0.12
CA ALA A 103 -24.14 17.11 0.25
C ALA A 103 -24.57 16.56 1.63
N ALA A 104 -23.77 15.66 2.21
CA ALA A 104 -24.05 15.00 3.49
C ALA A 104 -23.41 15.70 4.71
N ALA A 105 -22.42 16.56 4.48
CA ALA A 105 -21.60 17.13 5.54
C ALA A 105 -22.42 18.01 6.49
N PRO A 106 -22.13 17.98 7.82
CA PRO A 106 -22.79 18.84 8.78
C PRO A 106 -22.63 20.33 8.46
N PRO A 107 -23.62 21.19 8.80
CA PRO A 107 -23.55 22.62 8.56
C PRO A 107 -22.30 23.30 9.15
N ALA A 108 -21.73 22.73 10.22
CA ALA A 108 -20.54 23.25 10.89
C ALA A 108 -19.27 23.22 10.01
N VAL A 109 -19.21 22.34 9.03
CA VAL A 109 -18.08 22.23 8.08
C VAL A 109 -18.46 22.66 6.66
N ALA A 110 -19.75 22.94 6.42
CA ALA A 110 -20.25 23.43 5.15
C ALA A 110 -19.66 24.81 4.82
N GLY A 111 -19.05 24.95 3.64
CA GLY A 111 -18.45 26.19 3.18
C GLY A 111 -17.04 26.48 3.71
N GLY A 112 -16.43 25.56 4.46
CA GLY A 112 -15.02 25.62 4.86
C GLY A 112 -14.06 25.07 3.79
N SER A 113 -12.77 25.29 4.00
CA SER A 113 -11.72 24.56 3.26
C SER A 113 -11.65 23.12 3.77
N LEU A 114 -11.43 22.16 2.88
CA LEU A 114 -11.30 20.74 3.22
C LEU A 114 -9.88 20.25 2.99
N LEU A 115 -9.35 19.51 3.97
CA LEU A 115 -8.25 18.59 3.72
C LEU A 115 -8.83 17.29 3.20
N VAL A 116 -8.46 16.92 1.99
CA VAL A 116 -8.90 15.69 1.32
C VAL A 116 -7.71 14.74 1.26
N ALA A 117 -7.89 13.52 1.75
CA ALA A 117 -6.87 12.47 1.74
C ALA A 117 -7.44 11.19 1.13
N GLU A 118 -6.68 10.57 0.23
CA GLU A 118 -7.03 9.26 -0.33
C GLU A 118 -6.54 8.16 0.62
N ALA A 119 -7.47 7.43 1.21
CA ALA A 119 -7.17 6.38 2.18
C ALA A 119 -6.66 5.08 1.54
N ASP A 120 -6.65 4.99 0.20
CA ASP A 120 -6.00 3.91 -0.56
C ASP A 120 -4.49 4.15 -0.74
N CYS A 121 -3.96 5.19 -0.13
CA CYS A 121 -2.55 5.52 -0.11
C CYS A 121 -2.10 5.81 1.33
N LEU A 122 -0.79 5.74 1.56
CA LEU A 122 -0.20 5.99 2.86
C LEU A 122 1.10 6.79 2.72
N CYS A 123 1.19 7.91 3.44
CA CYS A 123 2.43 8.68 3.56
C CYS A 123 3.48 7.93 4.40
N GLY A 124 4.74 8.34 4.33
CA GLY A 124 5.83 7.74 5.10
C GLY A 124 5.66 7.86 6.63
N PRO A 125 6.45 7.10 7.42
CA PRO A 125 6.44 7.17 8.88
C PRO A 125 6.69 8.59 9.39
N GLY A 126 5.97 9.00 10.43
CA GLY A 126 6.11 10.33 11.03
C GLY A 126 5.47 11.47 10.22
N PHE A 127 4.78 11.16 9.12
CA PHE A 127 4.02 12.15 8.37
C PHE A 127 3.00 12.89 9.23
N SER A 128 2.89 14.20 9.01
CA SER A 128 1.95 15.08 9.70
C SER A 128 1.24 15.97 8.70
N VAL A 129 -0.08 16.07 8.80
CA VAL A 129 -0.87 17.00 7.98
C VAL A 129 -0.76 18.45 8.45
N ALA A 130 -0.22 18.69 9.66
CA ALA A 130 -0.17 20.02 10.27
C ALA A 130 0.57 21.04 9.39
N ARG A 131 1.72 20.65 8.82
CA ARG A 131 2.50 21.53 7.93
C ARG A 131 1.71 21.94 6.69
N LEU A 132 1.00 20.99 6.08
CA LEU A 132 0.16 21.24 4.90
C LEU A 132 -0.98 22.19 5.24
N VAL A 133 -1.71 21.92 6.33
CA VAL A 133 -2.85 22.75 6.76
C VAL A 133 -2.41 24.16 7.12
N GLU A 134 -1.36 24.33 7.93
CA GLU A 134 -0.88 25.67 8.30
C GLU A 134 -0.40 26.45 7.07
N HIS A 135 0.27 25.79 6.12
CA HIS A 135 0.69 26.45 4.89
C HIS A 135 -0.50 26.95 4.07
N ALA A 136 -1.52 26.10 3.87
CA ALA A 136 -2.72 26.45 3.14
C ALA A 136 -3.48 27.61 3.82
N VAL A 137 -3.56 27.61 5.16
CA VAL A 137 -4.21 28.66 5.95
C VAL A 137 -3.44 29.98 5.84
N VAL A 138 -2.12 29.98 6.05
CA VAL A 138 -1.29 31.20 6.03
C VAL A 138 -1.25 31.83 4.64
N ARG A 139 -1.18 31.03 3.57
CA ARG A 139 -1.17 31.54 2.19
C ARG A 139 -2.56 31.88 1.68
N GLY A 140 -3.60 31.29 2.25
CA GLY A 140 -4.97 31.40 1.75
C GLY A 140 -5.10 30.82 0.33
N LYS A 141 -4.35 29.76 0.01
CA LYS A 141 -4.29 29.13 -1.32
C LYS A 141 -4.51 27.63 -1.23
N ASP A 142 -5.05 27.08 -2.31
CA ASP A 142 -5.16 25.64 -2.50
C ASP A 142 -3.75 25.02 -2.52
N THR A 143 -3.54 23.99 -1.70
CA THR A 143 -2.20 23.41 -1.49
C THR A 143 -2.25 21.90 -1.63
N LEU A 144 -1.35 21.33 -2.42
CA LEU A 144 -1.19 19.89 -2.59
C LEU A 144 0.20 19.45 -2.12
N MET A 145 0.39 18.15 -1.98
CA MET A 145 1.70 17.57 -1.69
C MET A 145 2.24 16.75 -2.85
N TYR A 146 3.55 16.65 -2.97
CA TYR A 146 4.23 15.81 -3.96
C TYR A 146 5.48 15.15 -3.39
N MET A 147 5.85 14.01 -3.93
CA MET A 147 7.11 13.34 -3.65
C MET A 147 8.00 13.45 -4.89
N ALA A 148 9.30 13.71 -4.72
CA ALA A 148 10.25 13.46 -5.79
C ALA A 148 10.30 11.95 -6.07
N ALA A 149 9.91 11.52 -7.27
CA ALA A 149 9.93 10.12 -7.63
C ALA A 149 11.37 9.57 -7.52
N PRO A 150 11.60 8.47 -6.81
CA PRO A 150 12.90 7.81 -6.84
C PRO A 150 13.16 7.25 -8.25
N GLN A 151 14.44 7.19 -8.61
CA GLN A 151 14.87 6.63 -9.89
C GLN A 151 14.29 5.21 -10.07
N GLY A 152 13.81 4.90 -11.28
CA GLY A 152 13.25 3.59 -11.58
C GLY A 152 11.79 3.41 -11.15
N MET A 153 11.16 4.40 -10.52
CA MET A 153 9.73 4.37 -10.24
C MET A 153 8.91 4.43 -11.52
N ALA A 154 8.04 3.45 -11.73
CA ALA A 154 7.04 3.48 -12.80
C ALA A 154 6.03 4.60 -12.55
N LEU A 155 5.75 5.40 -13.57
CA LEU A 155 4.82 6.53 -13.49
C LEU A 155 3.38 6.13 -13.84
N GLU A 156 3.17 4.95 -14.43
CA GLU A 156 1.83 4.45 -14.74
C GLU A 156 0.96 4.37 -13.46
N GLY A 157 -0.24 4.94 -13.52
CA GLY A 157 -1.16 5.04 -12.38
C GLY A 157 -0.78 6.10 -11.33
N GLN A 158 0.26 6.90 -11.58
CA GLN A 158 0.60 8.09 -10.81
C GLN A 158 0.04 9.34 -11.47
N ALA A 159 0.08 10.48 -10.78
CA ALA A 159 -0.11 11.79 -11.41
C ALA A 159 1.14 12.62 -11.19
N VAL A 160 1.61 13.33 -12.22
CA VAL A 160 2.83 14.15 -12.16
C VAL A 160 2.45 15.63 -12.08
N VAL A 161 2.99 16.30 -11.07
CA VAL A 161 2.83 17.74 -10.86
C VAL A 161 3.92 18.47 -11.64
N VAL A 162 3.52 19.37 -12.52
CA VAL A 162 4.46 20.24 -13.24
C VAL A 162 4.65 21.52 -12.41
N LEU A 163 5.86 21.72 -11.90
CA LEU A 163 6.22 22.89 -11.10
C LEU A 163 6.71 24.04 -12.01
N GLU A 164 6.44 25.30 -11.63
CA GLU A 164 6.82 26.48 -12.43
C GLU A 164 8.35 26.68 -12.48
N GLU A 165 9.06 26.39 -11.39
CA GLU A 165 10.52 26.52 -11.27
C GLU A 165 11.15 25.31 -10.58
N PRO A 166 11.20 24.12 -11.22
CA PRO A 166 11.66 22.89 -10.57
C PRO A 166 13.11 22.97 -10.07
N ALA A 167 13.95 23.82 -10.67
CA ALA A 167 15.35 24.01 -10.27
C ALA A 167 15.50 24.65 -8.87
N THR A 168 14.51 25.42 -8.40
CA THR A 168 14.52 26.07 -7.08
C THR A 168 13.72 25.29 -6.03
N ALA A 169 13.26 24.08 -6.36
CA ALA A 169 12.36 23.32 -5.50
C ALA A 169 13.02 22.86 -4.20
N ALA A 170 14.31 22.55 -4.24
CA ALA A 170 15.06 22.12 -3.06
C ALA A 170 15.30 23.26 -2.05
N THR A 171 15.22 24.51 -2.48
CA THR A 171 15.51 25.69 -1.65
C THR A 171 14.24 26.41 -1.18
N THR A 172 13.07 25.97 -1.65
CA THR A 172 11.78 26.60 -1.35
C THR A 172 10.86 25.65 -0.59
N ALA A 173 10.12 26.17 0.39
CA ALA A 173 9.22 25.36 1.21
C ALA A 173 7.95 24.90 0.47
N SER A 174 7.60 25.59 -0.62
CA SER A 174 6.46 25.34 -1.50
C SER A 174 6.71 25.94 -2.87
N GLN A 175 6.21 25.31 -3.93
CA GLN A 175 6.32 25.79 -5.31
C GLN A 175 4.96 26.03 -5.93
N ARG A 176 4.88 26.94 -6.90
CA ARG A 176 3.67 27.11 -7.69
C ARG A 176 3.56 26.00 -8.73
N VAL A 177 2.35 25.49 -8.90
CA VAL A 177 2.03 24.46 -9.88
C VAL A 177 1.70 25.14 -11.21
N ALA A 178 2.44 24.75 -12.26
CA ALA A 178 2.23 25.19 -13.63
C ALA A 178 1.26 24.27 -14.39
N GLY A 179 1.19 22.99 -14.01
CA GLY A 179 0.36 22.00 -14.69
C GLY A 179 0.29 20.68 -13.92
N LEU A 180 -0.53 19.76 -14.40
CA LEU A 180 -0.66 18.41 -13.85
C LEU A 180 -0.93 17.44 -15.00
N ASP A 181 -0.12 16.39 -15.06
CA ASP A 181 -0.33 15.26 -15.94
C ASP A 181 -0.98 14.13 -15.13
N ALA A 182 -2.23 13.81 -15.43
CA ALA A 182 -3.01 12.82 -14.69
C ALA A 182 -2.70 11.38 -15.13
N GLU A 183 -2.14 11.19 -16.33
CA GLU A 183 -1.84 9.87 -16.90
C GLU A 183 -0.43 9.84 -17.50
N PRO A 184 0.61 10.14 -16.69
CA PRO A 184 1.99 10.08 -17.13
C PRO A 184 2.37 8.64 -17.46
N SER A 185 3.28 8.51 -18.43
CA SER A 185 3.84 7.21 -18.83
C SER A 185 5.36 7.19 -18.66
N GLY A 186 5.93 5.99 -18.59
CA GLY A 186 7.37 5.80 -18.47
C GLY A 186 7.85 5.61 -17.03
N VAL A 187 9.13 5.94 -16.81
CA VAL A 187 9.86 5.67 -15.58
C VAL A 187 10.62 6.92 -15.17
N ALA A 188 10.62 7.26 -13.89
CA ALA A 188 11.35 8.40 -13.36
C ALA A 188 12.86 8.26 -13.61
N ASP A 189 13.43 9.23 -14.32
CA ASP A 189 14.88 9.41 -14.43
C ASP A 189 15.41 10.13 -13.18
N GLY A 190 16.62 9.78 -12.74
CA GLY A 190 17.26 10.44 -11.60
C GLY A 190 17.90 11.79 -11.95
N SER A 191 17.80 12.22 -13.21
CA SER A 191 18.47 13.43 -13.72
C SER A 191 17.62 14.69 -13.58
N ALA A 192 16.30 14.57 -13.61
CA ALA A 192 15.37 15.66 -13.45
C ALA A 192 14.38 15.39 -12.31
N LEU A 193 13.87 16.47 -11.70
CA LEU A 193 12.82 16.36 -10.69
C LEU A 193 11.52 15.89 -11.35
N THR A 194 11.16 14.63 -11.09
CA THR A 194 9.82 14.11 -11.39
C THR A 194 8.97 14.20 -10.13
N ALA A 195 8.09 15.19 -10.05
CA ALA A 195 7.23 15.41 -8.88
C ALA A 195 5.93 14.62 -9.00
N VAL A 196 5.78 13.56 -8.21
CA VAL A 196 4.57 12.73 -8.20
C VAL A 196 3.61 13.22 -7.11
N LEU A 197 2.35 13.42 -7.47
CA LEU A 197 1.28 13.85 -6.59
C LEU A 197 1.08 12.86 -5.43
N ALA A 198 1.17 13.39 -4.21
CA ALA A 198 0.89 12.65 -2.98
C ALA A 198 -0.62 12.62 -2.68
N PRO A 199 -1.10 11.70 -1.82
CA PRO A 199 -2.54 11.41 -1.70
C PRO A 199 -3.29 12.40 -0.79
N VAL A 200 -2.84 13.65 -0.72
CA VAL A 200 -3.42 14.66 0.19
C VAL A 200 -3.34 16.07 -0.38
N ALA A 201 -4.43 16.80 -0.27
CA ALA A 201 -4.53 18.19 -0.67
C ALA A 201 -5.48 18.97 0.25
N VAL A 202 -5.29 20.28 0.32
CA VAL A 202 -6.20 21.24 0.96
C VAL A 202 -6.86 22.07 -0.12
N LEU A 203 -8.18 21.93 -0.22
CA LEU A 203 -9.03 22.59 -1.21
C LEU A 203 -9.92 23.62 -0.52
N ARG A 204 -9.90 24.84 -1.02
CA ARG A 204 -10.73 25.96 -0.57
C ARG A 204 -12.15 25.85 -1.13
N PRO A 205 -13.13 26.57 -0.57
CA PRO A 205 -14.52 26.52 -1.04
C PRO A 205 -14.69 26.75 -2.55
N GLU A 206 -13.88 27.65 -3.14
CA GLU A 206 -13.87 27.92 -4.59
C GLU A 206 -13.42 26.70 -5.42
N ALA A 207 -12.44 25.94 -4.94
CA ALA A 207 -11.99 24.72 -5.60
C ALA A 207 -13.01 23.59 -5.41
N LEU A 208 -13.61 23.49 -4.22
CA LEU A 208 -14.64 22.50 -3.90
C LEU A 208 -15.93 22.69 -4.72
N GLY A 209 -16.38 23.93 -4.91
CA GLY A 209 -17.53 24.22 -5.77
C GLY A 209 -17.28 23.80 -7.22
N ARG A 210 -16.04 23.93 -7.70
CA ARG A 210 -15.65 23.47 -9.04
C ARG A 210 -15.48 21.95 -9.12
N ALA A 211 -14.96 21.32 -8.07
CA ALA A 211 -14.87 19.86 -7.98
C ALA A 211 -16.26 19.23 -8.10
N ARG A 212 -17.25 19.82 -7.43
CA ARG A 212 -18.66 19.42 -7.55
C ARG A 212 -19.19 19.59 -8.98
N ALA A 213 -18.95 20.75 -9.61
CA ALA A 213 -19.37 20.97 -11.00
C ALA A 213 -18.69 19.99 -11.98
N ALA A 214 -17.42 19.66 -11.75
CA ALA A 214 -16.69 18.69 -12.56
C ALA A 214 -17.24 17.26 -12.39
N ALA A 215 -17.62 16.88 -11.17
CA ALA A 215 -18.26 15.61 -10.89
C ALA A 215 -19.61 15.44 -11.61
N GLU A 216 -20.39 16.51 -11.71
CA GLU A 216 -21.67 16.52 -12.46
C GLU A 216 -21.44 16.41 -13.98
N ALA A 217 -20.34 16.99 -14.49
CA ALA A 217 -20.03 16.99 -15.91
C ALA A 217 -19.42 15.68 -16.43
N ALA A 218 -18.58 15.01 -15.64
CA ALA A 218 -17.84 13.81 -16.07
C ALA A 218 -17.53 12.86 -14.90
N PRO A 219 -18.54 12.18 -14.31
CA PRO A 219 -18.36 11.39 -13.09
C PRO A 219 -17.38 10.21 -13.24
N ALA A 220 -17.31 9.59 -14.43
CA ALA A 220 -16.48 8.39 -14.63
C ALA A 220 -15.00 8.66 -14.95
N ALA A 221 -14.62 9.89 -15.31
CA ALA A 221 -13.28 10.21 -15.83
C ALA A 221 -12.30 10.70 -14.75
N LEU A 222 -12.75 10.90 -13.51
CA LEU A 222 -11.96 11.52 -12.44
C LEU A 222 -11.60 10.49 -11.35
N GLN A 223 -10.85 9.47 -11.76
CA GLN A 223 -10.34 8.46 -10.85
C GLN A 223 -9.17 9.04 -10.04
N GLY A 224 -9.42 9.25 -8.75
CA GLY A 224 -8.46 9.74 -7.77
C GLY A 224 -8.10 11.24 -7.83
N MET A 225 -7.14 11.62 -6.98
CA MET A 225 -6.71 13.02 -6.75
C MET A 225 -6.10 13.65 -8.00
N GLY A 226 -5.38 12.89 -8.81
CA GLY A 226 -4.80 13.36 -10.06
C GLY A 226 -5.88 13.83 -11.04
N GLY A 227 -6.89 12.99 -11.29
CA GLY A 227 -8.03 13.33 -12.13
C GLY A 227 -8.79 14.54 -11.59
N LEU A 228 -9.12 14.54 -10.30
CA LEU A 228 -9.78 15.68 -9.65
C LEU A 228 -9.02 16.99 -9.86
N LEU A 229 -7.71 17.01 -9.56
CA LEU A 229 -6.91 18.23 -9.68
C LEU A 229 -6.70 18.64 -11.13
N ALA A 230 -6.57 17.69 -12.07
CA ALA A 230 -6.52 17.99 -13.51
C ALA A 230 -7.80 18.67 -13.99
N ALA A 231 -8.98 18.21 -13.54
CA ALA A 231 -10.25 18.84 -13.87
C ALA A 231 -10.42 20.24 -13.25
N LEU A 232 -9.67 20.53 -12.17
CA LEU A 232 -9.62 21.87 -11.56
C LEU A 232 -8.62 22.80 -12.24
N GLN A 233 -7.71 22.30 -13.07
CA GLN A 233 -6.76 23.11 -13.83
C GLN A 233 -7.39 23.69 -15.11
N PRO A 234 -7.19 24.98 -15.39
CA PRO A 234 -7.78 25.61 -16.56
C PRO A 234 -6.79 25.70 -17.72
N GLY A 235 -7.14 25.00 -18.80
CA GLY A 235 -7.09 25.59 -20.14
C GLY A 235 -8.27 26.53 -20.41
N ASN A 236 -9.12 26.87 -19.42
CA ASN A 236 -10.38 27.58 -19.63
C ASN A 236 -10.89 28.33 -18.38
N VAL A 237 -10.32 29.51 -18.05
CA VAL A 237 -10.71 30.49 -16.98
C VAL A 237 -9.83 30.49 -15.72
N ALA A 238 -9.42 31.70 -15.30
CA ALA A 238 -8.53 32.02 -14.19
C ALA A 238 -8.81 31.29 -12.86
N HIS A 239 -8.18 30.14 -12.64
CA HIS A 239 -8.11 29.52 -11.32
C HIS A 239 -7.14 30.25 -10.38
N SER A 240 -7.45 30.23 -9.08
CA SER A 240 -6.46 30.55 -8.06
C SER A 240 -5.28 29.57 -8.15
N PRO A 241 -4.02 30.06 -8.00
CA PRO A 241 -2.84 29.23 -8.17
C PRO A 241 -2.78 28.14 -7.09
N PHE A 242 -2.49 26.91 -7.51
CA PHE A 242 -2.12 25.82 -6.61
C PHE A 242 -0.66 25.93 -6.18
N TYR A 243 -0.40 25.58 -4.93
CA TYR A 243 0.96 25.42 -4.41
C TYR A 243 1.22 23.96 -4.02
N ALA A 244 2.42 23.49 -4.31
CA ALA A 244 2.86 22.14 -4.05
C ALA A 244 3.94 22.13 -2.97
N MET A 245 3.80 21.24 -2.00
CA MET A 245 4.78 21.03 -0.92
C MET A 245 5.39 19.63 -0.99
N PRO A 246 6.68 19.48 -0.70
CA PRO A 246 7.29 18.16 -0.71
C PRO A 246 6.81 17.28 0.44
N VAL A 247 6.74 15.97 0.20
CA VAL A 247 6.65 14.89 1.18
C VAL A 247 7.79 13.89 0.91
N ASP A 248 8.35 13.31 1.97
CA ASP A 248 9.57 12.49 1.85
C ASP A 248 9.30 11.12 1.19
N ALA A 249 8.15 10.53 1.50
CA ALA A 249 7.71 9.25 0.95
C ALA A 249 6.17 9.13 1.01
N PHE A 250 5.58 8.45 0.03
CA PHE A 250 4.24 7.88 0.13
C PHE A 250 4.13 6.62 -0.74
N PHE A 251 3.09 5.83 -0.50
CA PHE A 251 2.84 4.56 -1.16
C PHE A 251 1.38 4.47 -1.56
N ARG A 252 1.10 3.97 -2.77
CA ARG A 252 -0.25 3.60 -3.18
C ARG A 252 -0.52 2.16 -2.79
N LEU A 253 -1.67 1.85 -2.23
CA LEU A 253 -2.05 0.50 -1.79
C LEU A 253 -2.95 -0.17 -2.84
N SER A 254 -2.54 -0.08 -4.10
CA SER A 254 -3.33 -0.57 -5.26
C SER A 254 -3.47 -2.09 -5.27
N ASP A 255 -2.45 -2.80 -4.78
CA ASP A 255 -2.34 -4.25 -4.79
C ASP A 255 -1.58 -4.77 -3.56
N LEU A 256 -1.58 -6.09 -3.40
CA LEU A 256 -0.90 -6.78 -2.30
C LEU A 256 0.62 -6.53 -2.29
N TYR A 257 1.23 -6.38 -3.47
CA TYR A 257 2.66 -6.11 -3.59
C TYR A 257 3.00 -4.77 -2.95
N ASN A 258 2.25 -3.72 -3.28
CA ASN A 258 2.46 -2.40 -2.73
C ASN A 258 2.13 -2.31 -1.23
N VAL A 259 1.12 -3.06 -0.76
CA VAL A 259 0.86 -3.20 0.69
C VAL A 259 2.07 -3.82 1.40
N THR A 260 2.66 -4.87 0.81
CA THR A 260 3.84 -5.54 1.36
C THR A 260 5.06 -4.62 1.35
N LEU A 261 5.31 -3.93 0.23
CA LEU A 261 6.35 -2.91 0.09
C LEU A 261 6.24 -1.84 1.18
N THR A 262 5.04 -1.29 1.36
CA THR A 262 4.76 -0.26 2.37
C THR A 262 5.02 -0.79 3.77
N SER A 263 4.51 -1.98 4.07
CA SER A 263 4.69 -2.65 5.37
C SER A 263 6.17 -2.92 5.67
N ASN A 264 6.94 -3.32 4.67
CA ASN A 264 8.38 -3.55 4.78
C ASN A 264 9.15 -2.24 4.98
N PHE A 265 8.77 -1.15 4.29
CA PHE A 265 9.39 0.14 4.50
C PHE A 265 9.18 0.66 5.93
N TYR A 266 7.96 0.55 6.47
CA TYR A 266 7.67 0.95 7.84
C TYR A 266 8.47 0.13 8.86
N ALA A 267 8.62 -1.18 8.65
CA ALA A 267 9.44 -2.03 9.50
C ALA A 267 10.93 -1.67 9.40
N TYR A 268 11.41 -1.41 8.18
CA TYR A 268 12.78 -0.96 7.92
C TYR A 268 13.06 0.36 8.64
N TYR A 269 12.20 1.37 8.48
CA TYR A 269 12.34 2.66 9.18
C TYR A 269 12.39 2.49 10.71
N ALA A 270 11.52 1.64 11.27
CA ALA A 270 11.53 1.38 12.71
C ALA A 270 12.84 0.72 13.19
N ALA A 271 13.37 -0.25 12.43
CA ALA A 271 14.63 -0.91 12.74
C ALA A 271 15.82 0.07 12.66
N GLU A 272 15.87 0.89 11.62
CA GLU A 272 16.86 1.95 11.42
C GLU A 272 16.85 2.95 12.58
N LYS A 273 15.67 3.46 12.93
CA LYS A 273 15.50 4.42 14.03
C LYS A 273 15.88 3.85 15.39
N SER A 274 15.70 2.54 15.59
CA SER A 274 16.11 1.85 16.82
C SER A 274 17.62 1.58 16.90
N GLY A 275 18.37 1.80 15.82
CA GLY A 275 19.81 1.50 15.74
C GLY A 275 20.13 0.00 15.59
N VAL A 276 19.11 -0.85 15.46
CA VAL A 276 19.25 -2.31 15.33
C VAL A 276 19.45 -2.67 13.85
N LYS A 277 20.49 -2.11 13.23
CA LYS A 277 20.99 -2.63 11.94
C LYS A 277 21.73 -3.94 12.20
N GLY A 278 21.16 -5.06 11.78
CA GLY A 278 21.84 -6.36 11.83
C GLY A 278 23.13 -6.36 11.00
N ASP A 279 24.13 -7.11 11.44
CA ASP A 279 25.46 -7.13 10.79
C ASP A 279 25.42 -7.55 9.31
N ALA A 280 24.46 -8.40 8.94
CA ALA A 280 24.22 -8.78 7.54
C ALA A 280 23.79 -7.59 6.67
N ALA A 281 22.96 -6.68 7.18
CA ALA A 281 22.53 -5.49 6.45
C ALA A 281 23.70 -4.52 6.23
N LYS A 282 24.54 -4.34 7.25
CA LYS A 282 25.79 -3.55 7.15
C LYS A 282 26.77 -4.16 6.15
N ALA A 283 26.94 -5.48 6.18
CA ALA A 283 27.82 -6.20 5.26
C ALA A 283 27.35 -6.07 3.80
N LEU A 284 26.04 -6.15 3.57
CA LEU A 284 25.47 -5.96 2.23
C LEU A 284 25.59 -4.51 1.75
N GLU A 285 25.37 -3.53 2.62
CA GLU A 285 25.62 -2.12 2.31
C GLU A 285 27.09 -1.89 1.93
N ALA A 286 28.04 -2.49 2.66
CA ALA A 286 29.46 -2.44 2.33
C ALA A 286 29.76 -3.11 0.99
N ALA A 287 29.17 -4.28 0.71
CA ALA A 287 29.31 -4.97 -0.58
C ALA A 287 28.78 -4.11 -1.74
N ARG A 288 27.66 -3.40 -1.57
CA ARG A 288 27.12 -2.47 -2.58
C ARG A 288 28.07 -1.31 -2.85
N ARG A 289 28.63 -0.71 -1.80
CA ARG A 289 29.63 0.38 -1.97
C ARG A 289 30.87 -0.11 -2.72
N LEU A 290 31.30 -1.34 -2.46
CA LEU A 290 32.41 -1.97 -3.18
C LEU A 290 32.07 -2.28 -4.64
N ALA A 291 30.85 -2.74 -4.93
CA ALA A 291 30.40 -2.99 -6.30
C ALA A 291 30.30 -1.69 -7.12
N ALA A 292 29.69 -0.64 -6.55
CA ALA A 292 29.63 0.68 -7.17
C ALA A 292 31.02 1.27 -7.41
N LEU A 293 31.95 1.08 -6.46
CA LEU A 293 33.34 1.47 -6.64
C LEU A 293 34.03 0.67 -7.75
N HIS A 294 33.73 -0.63 -7.88
CA HIS A 294 34.28 -1.45 -8.94
C HIS A 294 33.81 -0.97 -10.32
N GLU A 295 32.51 -0.69 -10.49
CA GLU A 295 31.94 -0.13 -11.71
C GLU A 295 32.50 1.26 -12.04
N ALA A 296 32.57 2.16 -11.06
CA ALA A 296 33.17 3.48 -11.28
C ALA A 296 34.66 3.37 -11.63
N ARG A 297 35.37 2.39 -11.05
CA ARG A 297 36.77 2.11 -11.35
C ARG A 297 36.95 1.54 -12.76
N THR A 298 36.06 0.68 -13.26
CA THR A 298 36.15 0.17 -14.64
C THR A 298 35.92 1.31 -15.63
N LEU A 299 34.98 2.21 -15.36
CA LEU A 299 34.76 3.43 -16.16
C LEU A 299 35.95 4.40 -16.11
N ALA A 300 36.58 4.55 -14.94
CA ALA A 300 37.70 5.45 -14.73
C ALA A 300 39.08 4.83 -15.01
N GLY A 301 39.16 3.78 -15.83
CA GLY A 301 40.42 3.19 -16.30
C GLY A 301 41.24 2.46 -15.23
N GLY A 302 40.60 1.90 -14.21
CA GLY A 302 41.25 1.07 -13.20
C GLY A 302 41.79 1.81 -11.97
N SER A 303 41.59 3.13 -11.86
CA SER A 303 41.99 3.90 -10.67
C SER A 303 40.87 3.97 -9.63
N ALA A 304 41.15 3.54 -8.39
CA ALA A 304 40.18 3.62 -7.30
C ALA A 304 39.88 5.08 -6.90
N ALA A 305 40.89 5.96 -6.91
CA ALA A 305 40.69 7.38 -6.59
C ALA A 305 39.82 8.08 -7.64
N ALA A 306 40.02 7.75 -8.92
CA ALA A 306 39.18 8.26 -10.00
C ALA A 306 37.76 7.68 -9.93
N GLY A 307 37.59 6.40 -9.57
CA GLY A 307 36.29 5.79 -9.31
C GLY A 307 35.52 6.48 -8.17
N VAL A 308 36.16 6.74 -7.03
CA VAL A 308 35.53 7.50 -5.92
C VAL A 308 35.14 8.91 -6.35
N ARG A 309 35.99 9.61 -7.11
CA ARG A 309 35.65 10.94 -7.65
C ARG A 309 34.44 10.87 -8.59
N LEU A 310 34.41 9.91 -9.50
CA LEU A 310 33.30 9.71 -10.42
C LEU A 310 31.99 9.40 -9.69
N MET A 311 32.03 8.58 -8.62
CA MET A 311 30.86 8.35 -7.77
C MET A 311 30.40 9.63 -7.06
N ALA A 312 31.32 10.44 -6.54
CA ALA A 312 31.00 11.70 -5.89
C ALA A 312 30.45 12.74 -6.87
N GLU A 313 31.02 12.82 -8.07
CA GLU A 313 30.54 13.66 -9.16
C GLU A 313 29.15 13.21 -9.65
N ALA A 314 28.90 11.91 -9.75
CA ALA A 314 27.59 11.37 -10.11
C ALA A 314 26.52 11.70 -9.06
N GLU A 315 26.83 11.56 -7.77
CA GLU A 315 25.91 11.95 -6.70
C GLU A 315 25.71 13.48 -6.66
N ALA A 316 26.76 14.27 -6.87
CA ALA A 316 26.67 15.73 -6.94
C ALA A 316 25.94 16.25 -8.19
N ALA A 317 25.96 15.49 -9.29
CA ALA A 317 25.22 15.79 -10.51
C ALA A 317 23.71 15.51 -10.38
N ARG A 318 23.29 14.77 -9.34
CA ARG A 318 21.88 14.52 -9.07
C ARG A 318 21.19 15.83 -8.68
N ALA A 319 20.04 16.11 -9.28
CA ALA A 319 19.26 17.28 -8.92
C ALA A 319 18.89 17.23 -7.43
N PRO A 320 19.06 18.33 -6.67
CA PRO A 320 18.73 18.33 -5.26
C PRO A 320 17.23 18.08 -5.08
N GLU A 321 16.90 17.08 -4.27
CA GLU A 321 15.51 16.68 -4.05
C GLU A 321 14.86 17.56 -2.97
N PRO A 322 13.67 18.14 -3.24
CA PRO A 322 12.88 18.82 -2.23
C PRO A 322 12.44 17.84 -1.15
N THR A 323 12.79 18.10 0.11
CA THR A 323 12.51 17.20 1.23
C THR A 323 12.06 17.98 2.47
N VAL A 324 11.32 17.30 3.34
CA VAL A 324 10.98 17.80 4.67
C VAL A 324 11.97 17.27 5.70
N ASP A 325 12.26 15.97 5.63
CA ASP A 325 13.21 15.27 6.46
C ASP A 325 14.22 14.54 5.56
N ALA A 326 15.44 15.09 5.50
CA ALA A 326 16.52 14.54 4.69
C ALA A 326 16.97 13.14 5.14
N GLU A 327 16.84 12.82 6.43
CA GLU A 327 17.19 11.51 6.98
C GLU A 327 16.17 10.47 6.53
N LEU A 328 14.87 10.74 6.73
CA LEU A 328 13.79 9.86 6.25
C LEU A 328 13.86 9.66 4.73
N ARG A 329 14.12 10.74 3.98
CA ARG A 329 14.28 10.63 2.53
C ARG A 329 15.49 9.75 2.15
N GLY A 330 16.61 9.89 2.85
CA GLY A 330 17.78 9.04 2.65
C GLY A 330 17.47 7.57 2.90
N LEU A 331 16.74 7.25 3.96
CA LEU A 331 16.28 5.90 4.27
C LEU A 331 15.34 5.35 3.19
N PHE A 332 14.40 6.16 2.72
CA PHE A 332 13.49 5.78 1.64
C PHE A 332 14.22 5.45 0.34
N ARG A 333 15.19 6.29 -0.07
CA ARG A 333 16.02 6.02 -1.26
C ARG A 333 16.79 4.71 -1.12
N SER A 334 17.44 4.50 0.03
CA SER A 334 18.20 3.27 0.30
C SER A 334 17.32 2.01 0.25
N PHE A 335 16.11 2.10 0.83
CA PHE A 335 15.13 1.03 0.77
C PHE A 335 14.64 0.77 -0.65
N TRP A 336 14.29 1.81 -1.41
CA TRP A 336 13.81 1.70 -2.78
C TRP A 336 14.85 1.07 -3.71
N ASP A 337 16.10 1.51 -3.62
CA ASP A 337 17.20 0.95 -4.41
C ASP A 337 17.45 -0.52 -4.09
N GLY A 338 17.38 -0.90 -2.80
CA GLY A 338 17.46 -2.31 -2.38
C GLY A 338 16.28 -3.13 -2.90
N TRP A 339 15.07 -2.56 -2.84
CA TRP A 339 13.86 -3.20 -3.30
C TRP A 339 13.87 -3.48 -4.81
N LEU A 340 14.31 -2.51 -5.62
CA LEU A 340 14.46 -2.68 -7.08
C LEU A 340 15.47 -3.77 -7.45
N ARG A 341 16.47 -4.01 -6.60
CA ARG A 341 17.48 -5.06 -6.80
C ARG A 341 17.02 -6.43 -6.29
N GLY A 342 15.86 -6.51 -5.66
CA GLY A 342 15.31 -7.74 -5.09
C GLY A 342 15.93 -8.14 -3.75
N ASP A 343 16.49 -7.18 -3.01
CA ASP A 343 17.14 -7.46 -1.72
C ASP A 343 16.11 -7.82 -0.63
N ARG A 344 15.93 -9.12 -0.40
CA ARG A 344 15.00 -9.66 0.61
C ARG A 344 15.43 -9.46 2.06
N HIS A 345 16.53 -8.78 2.33
CA HIS A 345 16.97 -8.51 3.71
C HIS A 345 16.01 -7.58 4.46
N HIS A 346 15.27 -6.74 3.73
CA HIS A 346 14.18 -5.95 4.29
C HIS A 346 12.98 -6.84 4.71
N ASP A 347 12.79 -8.01 4.10
CA ASP A 347 11.82 -9.02 4.55
C ASP A 347 12.27 -9.65 5.87
N LEU A 348 13.57 -9.88 6.08
CA LEU A 348 14.10 -10.50 7.31
C LEU A 348 13.98 -9.60 8.55
N ALA A 349 14.21 -8.29 8.39
CA ALA A 349 13.98 -7.32 9.48
C ALA A 349 12.48 -7.17 9.82
N ALA A 350 11.61 -7.22 8.81
CA ALA A 350 10.16 -7.29 9.00
C ALA A 350 9.73 -8.61 9.68
N MET A 351 10.40 -9.73 9.40
CA MET A 351 10.13 -11.02 10.03
C MET A 351 10.64 -11.13 11.47
N ALA A 352 11.77 -10.50 11.82
CA ALA A 352 12.37 -10.61 13.15
C ALA A 352 11.55 -9.90 14.26
N ASN A 353 10.86 -8.81 13.92
CA ASN A 353 10.03 -8.05 14.86
C ASN A 353 8.54 -8.42 14.82
N ARG A 354 8.11 -9.23 13.85
CA ARG A 354 6.72 -9.67 13.73
C ARG A 354 6.57 -11.07 14.34
N GLY A 355 6.15 -11.12 15.61
CA GLY A 355 5.21 -12.16 15.97
C GLY A 355 4.07 -12.13 14.95
N ILE A 356 4.01 -13.17 14.12
CA ILE A 356 3.17 -13.34 12.92
C ILE A 356 1.87 -12.52 13.00
N THR A 357 1.80 -11.41 12.26
CA THR A 357 0.56 -10.64 12.10
C THR A 357 0.32 -10.31 10.62
N GLY A 358 -0.84 -10.76 10.13
CA GLY A 358 -1.58 -10.26 8.98
C GLY A 358 -0.98 -10.48 7.59
N ALA A 359 0.05 -9.74 7.21
CA ALA A 359 0.43 -9.60 5.80
C ALA A 359 1.10 -10.85 5.20
N HIS A 360 1.78 -11.66 6.01
CA HIS A 360 2.36 -12.93 5.55
C HIS A 360 1.36 -14.09 5.44
N VAL A 361 0.14 -13.94 5.97
CA VAL A 361 -0.90 -14.98 5.85
C VAL A 361 -1.42 -15.09 4.40
N LEU A 362 -1.31 -14.01 3.62
CA LEU A 362 -1.73 -13.95 2.22
C LEU A 362 -0.62 -14.31 1.21
N MET A 363 0.65 -14.22 1.62
CA MET A 363 1.78 -14.65 0.79
C MET A 363 1.93 -16.17 0.87
N GLY A 364 1.12 -16.88 0.08
CA GLY A 364 1.46 -18.21 -0.39
C GLY A 364 2.81 -18.13 -1.10
N GLY A 365 3.89 -18.33 -0.34
CA GLY A 365 5.25 -18.33 -0.86
C GLY A 365 5.42 -19.51 -1.82
N SER A 366 5.27 -19.26 -3.12
CA SER A 366 5.92 -20.05 -4.16
C SER A 366 7.42 -19.76 -4.13
N GLY A 367 8.07 -20.19 -3.05
CA GLY A 367 9.51 -20.26 -3.00
C GLY A 367 9.98 -21.39 -3.90
N SER A 368 10.38 -21.08 -5.13
CA SER A 368 11.22 -21.92 -5.98
C SER A 368 12.67 -22.02 -5.46
N GLY A 369 12.83 -22.03 -4.13
CA GLY A 369 14.09 -22.36 -3.47
C GLY A 369 14.10 -23.85 -3.20
N VAL A 370 14.68 -24.63 -4.13
CA VAL A 370 14.99 -26.05 -3.92
C VAL A 370 16.11 -26.12 -2.87
N GLY A 371 15.74 -26.02 -1.61
CA GLY A 371 16.55 -26.48 -0.49
C GLY A 371 16.37 -27.98 -0.38
N HIS A 372 17.32 -28.76 -0.89
CA HIS A 372 17.41 -30.19 -0.61
C HIS A 372 17.72 -30.41 0.87
N ALA A 373 16.65 -30.57 1.67
CA ALA A 373 16.71 -31.28 2.93
C ALA A 373 16.28 -32.72 2.69
N SER A 374 17.16 -33.65 3.03
CA SER A 374 16.95 -35.09 3.00
C SER A 374 15.80 -35.50 3.91
N ASN A 375 14.57 -35.49 3.39
CA ASN A 375 13.42 -36.34 3.71
C ASN A 375 12.14 -35.66 3.20
N GLY A 376 11.92 -35.73 1.88
CA GLY A 376 10.62 -35.95 1.23
C GLY A 376 9.33 -35.24 1.65
N ALA A 377 9.34 -34.14 2.40
CA ALA A 377 8.12 -33.40 2.75
C ALA A 377 8.28 -31.90 2.45
N THR A 378 7.68 -31.46 1.34
CA THR A 378 7.55 -30.06 0.93
C THR A 378 6.58 -29.35 1.89
N VAL A 379 7.08 -28.51 2.80
CA VAL A 379 6.24 -27.67 3.67
C VAL A 379 6.01 -26.34 2.98
N THR A 380 4.89 -26.23 2.26
CA THR A 380 4.40 -24.99 1.62
C THR A 380 3.00 -24.64 2.14
N GLY A 381 2.83 -24.53 3.46
CA GLY A 381 1.54 -24.17 4.06
C GLY A 381 1.66 -22.87 4.85
N THR A 382 1.14 -21.78 4.29
CA THR A 382 0.73 -20.62 5.10
C THR A 382 -0.29 -21.09 6.15
N MET A 383 -0.18 -20.58 7.37
CA MET A 383 -1.15 -20.89 8.43
C MET A 383 -2.54 -20.50 7.93
N PRO A 384 -3.54 -21.41 7.94
CA PRO A 384 -4.89 -21.05 7.52
C PRO A 384 -5.39 -19.85 8.33
N LEU A 385 -6.07 -18.91 7.67
CA LEU A 385 -6.53 -17.66 8.28
C LEU A 385 -7.28 -17.87 9.61
N ARG A 386 -8.12 -18.91 9.67
CA ARG A 386 -8.87 -19.32 10.88
C ARG A 386 -8.00 -19.65 12.11
N PHE A 387 -6.72 -19.92 11.93
CA PHE A 387 -5.75 -20.16 13.00
C PHE A 387 -4.79 -18.98 13.19
N ALA A 388 -4.55 -18.20 12.13
CA ALA A 388 -3.70 -17.01 12.21
C ALA A 388 -4.40 -15.84 12.93
N ASP A 389 -5.72 -15.73 12.79
CA ASP A 389 -6.51 -14.69 13.43
C ASP A 389 -7.78 -15.28 14.09
N PRO A 390 -7.85 -15.31 15.43
CA PRO A 390 -9.01 -15.84 16.15
C PRO A 390 -10.28 -15.00 15.94
N THR A 391 -10.17 -13.74 15.51
CA THR A 391 -11.33 -12.86 15.28
C THR A 391 -12.17 -13.30 14.08
N THR A 392 -11.56 -14.01 13.13
CA THR A 392 -12.27 -14.59 11.97
C THR A 392 -13.26 -15.67 12.38
N ARG A 393 -13.11 -16.26 13.58
CA ARG A 393 -14.05 -17.24 14.11
C ARG A 393 -15.17 -16.55 14.87
N ARG A 394 -16.39 -16.59 14.31
CA ARG A 394 -17.59 -16.15 15.02
C ARG A 394 -17.91 -17.08 16.19
N HIS A 395 -17.80 -16.57 17.41
CA HIS A 395 -18.17 -17.28 18.64
C HIS A 395 -19.57 -16.83 19.09
N THR A 396 -20.55 -17.71 18.93
CA THR A 396 -21.95 -17.47 19.32
C THR A 396 -22.35 -18.42 20.45
N ALA A 397 -21.88 -18.13 21.67
CA ALA A 397 -22.27 -18.91 22.84
C ALA A 397 -23.76 -18.76 23.13
N LYS A 398 -24.43 -19.87 23.48
CA LYS A 398 -25.83 -19.86 23.91
C LYS A 398 -25.92 -19.16 25.29
N PRO A 399 -26.60 -18.01 25.40
CA PRO A 399 -26.74 -17.34 26.68
C PRO A 399 -27.58 -18.21 27.63
N GLN A 400 -27.16 -18.25 28.90
CA GLN A 400 -27.91 -18.93 29.96
C GLN A 400 -28.23 -17.97 31.09
N HIS A 401 -29.34 -18.26 31.76
CA HIS A 401 -29.72 -17.57 32.98
C HIS A 401 -28.75 -17.93 34.09
N ALA A 402 -28.29 -16.95 34.87
CA ALA A 402 -27.24 -17.12 35.88
C ALA A 402 -27.57 -18.20 36.94
N VAL A 403 -28.86 -18.40 37.23
CA VAL A 403 -29.36 -19.40 38.22
C VAL A 403 -29.58 -20.78 37.60
N PHE A 404 -29.68 -20.89 36.27
CA PHE A 404 -29.96 -22.14 35.55
C PHE A 404 -28.77 -22.51 34.64
N THR A 405 -27.58 -22.59 35.24
CA THR A 405 -26.37 -23.01 34.54
C THR A 405 -26.23 -24.54 34.63
N THR A 406 -26.02 -25.19 33.48
CA THR A 406 -25.72 -26.62 33.42
C THR A 406 -24.24 -26.84 33.17
N THR A 407 -23.65 -27.89 33.75
CA THR A 407 -22.23 -28.23 33.57
C THR A 407 -21.88 -28.49 32.11
N ASN A 408 -22.82 -29.04 31.34
CA ASN A 408 -22.64 -29.25 29.90
C ASN A 408 -22.51 -27.95 29.10
N ASN A 409 -23.04 -26.83 29.59
CA ASN A 409 -22.96 -25.55 28.89
C ASN A 409 -21.63 -24.81 29.11
N VAL A 410 -20.77 -25.31 30.01
CA VAL A 410 -19.40 -24.81 30.18
C VAL A 410 -18.58 -25.07 28.92
N TYR A 411 -18.87 -26.17 28.21
CA TYR A 411 -18.24 -26.48 26.92
C TYR A 411 -18.71 -25.49 25.84
N GLY A 412 -17.76 -24.75 25.27
CA GLY A 412 -18.04 -23.78 24.21
C GLY A 412 -18.47 -22.39 24.70
N GLN A 413 -18.52 -22.14 26.02
CA GLN A 413 -18.83 -20.80 26.56
C GLN A 413 -17.66 -19.82 26.41
N LYS A 414 -16.42 -20.32 26.43
CA LYS A 414 -15.21 -19.48 26.32
C LYS A 414 -14.87 -19.22 24.84
N PRO A 415 -14.69 -17.95 24.42
CA PRO A 415 -14.16 -17.65 23.09
C PRO A 415 -12.67 -18.03 22.99
N PRO A 416 -12.22 -18.54 21.85
CA PRO A 416 -10.82 -18.90 21.67
C PRO A 416 -9.91 -17.66 21.65
N GLY A 417 -8.80 -17.73 22.39
CA GLY A 417 -7.78 -16.67 22.42
C GLY A 417 -6.66 -16.89 21.40
N SER A 418 -5.89 -15.85 21.09
CA SER A 418 -4.71 -15.94 20.21
C SER A 418 -3.64 -16.91 20.76
N VAL A 419 -3.48 -16.96 22.08
CA VAL A 419 -2.56 -17.87 22.79
C VAL A 419 -2.99 -19.34 22.67
N GLU A 420 -4.26 -19.60 22.37
CA GLU A 420 -4.81 -20.95 22.21
C GLU A 420 -4.69 -21.45 20.76
N MET A 421 -4.30 -20.59 19.82
CA MET A 421 -4.07 -20.99 18.43
C MET A 421 -2.73 -21.70 18.27
N PRO A 422 -2.65 -22.74 17.41
CA PRO A 422 -1.41 -23.47 17.19
C PRO A 422 -0.38 -22.59 16.47
N LEU A 423 0.90 -22.69 16.86
CA LEU A 423 2.01 -21.99 16.21
C LEU A 423 2.27 -22.48 14.77
N THR A 424 1.92 -23.73 14.48
CA THR A 424 2.04 -24.33 13.14
C THR A 424 0.84 -25.25 12.88
N TYR A 425 0.38 -25.29 11.63
CA TYR A 425 -0.69 -26.19 11.19
C TYR A 425 -0.27 -26.88 9.89
N ASN A 426 -0.09 -28.19 9.95
CA ASN A 426 0.36 -29.00 8.83
C ASN A 426 -0.81 -29.86 8.29
N PRO A 427 -1.66 -29.34 7.39
CA PRO A 427 -2.75 -30.11 6.83
C PRO A 427 -2.23 -31.19 5.88
N ALA A 428 -2.76 -32.40 5.99
CA ALA A 428 -2.62 -33.40 4.94
C ALA A 428 -3.70 -33.14 3.87
N THR A 429 -3.30 -32.65 2.70
CA THR A 429 -4.21 -32.52 1.55
C THR A 429 -4.58 -33.91 1.03
N GLN A 430 -5.89 -34.19 1.00
CA GLN A 430 -6.44 -35.40 0.39
C GLN A 430 -6.99 -35.11 -1.02
N HIS A 431 -6.66 -33.96 -1.63
CA HIS A 431 -7.22 -33.59 -2.93
C HIS A 431 -6.84 -34.61 -4.00
N PHE A 432 -5.56 -35.01 -4.03
CA PHE A 432 -5.06 -36.02 -4.95
C PHE A 432 -5.75 -37.38 -4.72
N THR A 433 -5.81 -37.86 -3.47
CA THR A 433 -6.42 -39.17 -3.18
C THR A 433 -7.93 -39.20 -3.43
N LYS A 434 -8.63 -38.08 -3.24
CA LYS A 434 -10.06 -37.95 -3.55
C LYS A 434 -10.38 -37.90 -5.04
N SER A 435 -9.41 -37.52 -5.89
CA SER A 435 -9.59 -37.57 -7.35
C SER A 435 -9.54 -38.99 -7.93
N PHE A 436 -9.09 -39.99 -7.16
CA PHE A 436 -9.15 -41.37 -7.61
C PHE A 436 -10.60 -41.86 -7.60
N PRO A 437 -11.07 -42.49 -8.69
CA PRO A 437 -12.38 -43.11 -8.69
C PRO A 437 -12.43 -44.22 -7.63
N VAL A 438 -13.58 -44.33 -6.95
CA VAL A 438 -13.84 -45.35 -5.91
C VAL A 438 -13.95 -46.76 -6.52
N ALA A 439 -14.10 -46.86 -7.84
CA ALA A 439 -14.16 -48.14 -8.54
C ALA A 439 -12.80 -48.85 -8.53
N ALA A 440 -12.82 -50.17 -8.33
CA ALA A 440 -11.64 -50.99 -8.54
C ALA A 440 -11.10 -50.78 -9.98
N PRO A 441 -9.77 -50.66 -10.17
CA PRO A 441 -9.22 -50.49 -11.50
C PRO A 441 -9.56 -51.72 -12.35
N VAL A 442 -10.30 -51.50 -13.44
CA VAL A 442 -10.58 -52.54 -14.44
C VAL A 442 -9.77 -52.24 -15.68
N SER A 443 -8.98 -53.21 -16.13
CA SER A 443 -8.31 -53.13 -17.42
C SER A 443 -9.21 -53.75 -18.50
N SER A 444 -9.87 -52.92 -19.30
CA SER A 444 -10.70 -53.35 -20.45
C SER A 444 -10.03 -53.07 -21.80
N GLY A 445 -8.71 -52.90 -21.81
CA GLY A 445 -7.94 -52.64 -23.03
C GLY A 445 -7.64 -53.92 -23.81
N LEU A 446 -7.70 -53.85 -25.15
CA LEU A 446 -7.10 -54.86 -26.01
C LEU A 446 -5.58 -54.72 -25.98
N VAL A 447 -4.85 -55.83 -25.98
CA VAL A 447 -3.40 -55.82 -26.14
C VAL A 447 -3.09 -55.50 -27.60
N THR A 448 -2.78 -54.24 -27.89
CA THR A 448 -2.42 -53.74 -29.24
C THR A 448 -0.92 -53.54 -29.41
N ALA A 449 -0.11 -54.03 -28.47
CA ALA A 449 1.33 -53.91 -28.54
C ALA A 449 1.85 -54.67 -29.76
N VAL A 450 2.44 -53.94 -30.71
CA VAL A 450 3.19 -54.53 -31.82
C VAL A 450 4.43 -55.20 -31.22
N THR A 451 4.63 -56.48 -31.53
CA THR A 451 5.80 -57.22 -31.07
C THR A 451 7.02 -56.67 -31.80
N LYS A 452 7.85 -55.90 -31.11
CA LYS A 452 9.10 -55.37 -31.66
C LYS A 452 10.25 -56.31 -31.34
N SER A 453 10.94 -56.78 -32.36
CA SER A 453 12.11 -57.64 -32.19
C SER A 453 13.28 -56.82 -31.63
N LYS A 454 13.92 -57.28 -30.55
CA LYS A 454 15.15 -56.65 -30.03
C LYS A 454 16.38 -56.87 -30.93
N VAL A 455 16.24 -57.64 -32.02
CA VAL A 455 17.37 -58.15 -32.81
C VAL A 455 17.51 -57.41 -34.15
N HIS A 456 16.41 -57.06 -34.82
CA HIS A 456 16.45 -56.39 -36.12
C HIS A 456 15.32 -55.38 -36.30
N LYS A 457 15.68 -54.10 -36.28
CA LYS A 457 14.76 -52.96 -36.45
C LYS A 457 14.02 -52.96 -37.80
N SER A 458 14.61 -53.57 -38.83
CA SER A 458 14.07 -53.62 -40.20
C SER A 458 12.88 -54.57 -40.39
N LEU A 459 12.57 -55.43 -39.41
CA LEU A 459 11.40 -56.31 -39.43
C LEU A 459 10.16 -55.68 -38.77
N ASP A 460 10.34 -54.53 -38.10
CA ASP A 460 9.27 -53.83 -37.37
C ASP A 460 8.50 -52.81 -38.27
N ASP A 461 8.96 -52.57 -39.51
CA ASP A 461 8.49 -51.51 -40.43
C ASP A 461 7.56 -52.00 -41.57
N TYR A 462 6.88 -53.15 -41.42
CA TYR A 462 5.93 -53.66 -42.43
C TYR A 462 4.45 -53.48 -42.08
#